data_AF-A0A381VBQ1-F1
#
_entry.id   AF-A0A381VBQ1-F1
#
_cell.length_a   1.000
_cell.length_b   1.000
_cell.length_c   1.000
_cell.angle_alpha   90.00
_cell.angle_beta   90.00
_cell.angle_gamma   90.00
#
_symmetry.space_group_name_H-M   'P 1'
#
loop_
_entity.id
_entity.type
_entity.pdbx_description
1 polymer ?
#
loop_
_entity_poly.entity_id
_entity_poly.type
_entity_poly.pdbx_seq_one_letter_code
_entity_poly.pdbx_strand_id
1 'polypeptide(L)'
;MLNSFMKNSTIMKIGLVCPASLPATQFGGILFLALDIARETAKLSHDVVIYTTDLDFANNATTFNKKLPREESIGDFTIKRSHTWLRYSLFFINPGIYFQLLGDSPDIIHTIGIRSFQSFIAALVSKQKKIPLVIADQGGLTTHPELKSGSLLKKFFIKLQSP
;
A
#
# COMPACT_ATOMS: atom_id res chain seq x y z
N MET A 1 16.74 0.20 -31.01
CA MET A 1 17.56 1.17 -30.25
C MET A 1 17.26 1.18 -28.73
N LEU A 2 16.10 0.68 -28.25
CA LEU A 2 15.82 0.56 -26.80
C LEU A 2 16.62 -0.54 -26.08
N ASN A 3 17.05 -1.60 -26.77
CA ASN A 3 17.67 -2.77 -26.11
C ASN A 3 19.08 -2.53 -25.54
N SER A 4 19.73 -1.40 -25.84
CA SER A 4 21.07 -1.10 -25.33
C SER A 4 21.06 -0.38 -23.97
N PHE A 5 19.95 0.22 -23.57
CA PHE A 5 19.84 0.95 -22.30
C PHE A 5 19.42 0.06 -21.12
N MET A 6 18.81 -1.12 -21.38
CA MET A 6 18.40 -2.04 -20.31
C MET A 6 19.53 -2.93 -19.76
N LYS A 7 20.72 -2.91 -20.37
CA LYS A 7 21.79 -3.85 -20.02
C LYS A 7 22.59 -3.50 -18.75
N ASN A 8 22.31 -2.35 -18.13
CA ASN A 8 23.00 -1.86 -16.92
C ASN A 8 22.03 -1.41 -15.80
N SER A 9 20.75 -1.79 -15.81
CA SER A 9 19.88 -1.48 -14.66
C SER A 9 20.22 -2.43 -13.51
N THR A 10 20.75 -1.89 -12.41
CA THR A 10 20.80 -2.59 -11.14
C THR A 10 19.40 -3.07 -10.76
N ILE A 11 19.24 -4.38 -10.53
CA ILE A 11 18.02 -4.97 -9.98
C ILE A 11 17.82 -4.36 -8.59
N MET A 12 16.66 -3.76 -8.35
CA MET A 12 16.30 -3.15 -7.07
C MET A 12 15.18 -3.96 -6.42
N LYS A 13 15.18 -3.97 -5.09
CA LYS A 13 14.06 -4.43 -4.27
C LYS A 13 13.10 -3.28 -4.02
N ILE A 14 11.92 -3.34 -4.61
CA ILE A 14 10.93 -2.27 -4.61
C ILE A 14 9.76 -2.69 -3.73
N GLY A 15 9.58 -1.96 -2.62
CA GLY A 15 8.48 -2.17 -1.71
C GLY A 15 7.32 -1.24 -2.01
N LEU A 16 6.26 -1.76 -2.62
CA LEU A 16 5.01 -1.05 -2.82
C LEU A 16 4.12 -1.22 -1.58
N VAL A 17 3.62 -0.14 -1.01
CA VAL A 17 2.82 -0.18 0.22
C VAL A 17 1.44 0.40 -0.06
N CYS A 18 0.38 -0.37 0.20
CA CYS A 18 -0.99 0.09 -0.04
C CYS A 18 -1.99 -0.52 0.98
N PRO A 19 -3.10 0.17 1.28
CA PRO A 19 -4.10 -0.32 2.23
C PRO A 19 -4.83 -1.59 1.77
N ALA A 20 -4.95 -1.82 0.46
CA ALA A 20 -5.62 -2.98 -0.11
C ALA A 20 -4.97 -3.43 -1.42
N SER A 21 -4.99 -4.73 -1.66
CA SER A 21 -4.57 -5.38 -2.91
C SER A 21 -5.53 -6.53 -3.24
N LEU A 22 -5.21 -7.36 -4.24
CA LEU A 22 -6.01 -8.54 -4.60
C LEU A 22 -6.33 -9.42 -3.37
N PRO A 23 -7.56 -9.94 -3.24
CA PRO A 23 -8.66 -9.90 -4.20
C PRO A 23 -9.58 -8.67 -4.08
N ALA A 24 -9.20 -7.65 -3.30
CA ALA A 24 -10.09 -6.57 -2.90
C ALA A 24 -10.40 -5.52 -4.00
N THR A 25 -10.68 -5.93 -5.24
CA THR A 25 -10.83 -5.08 -6.43
C THR A 25 -11.86 -3.95 -6.28
N GLN A 26 -12.87 -4.14 -5.43
CA GLN A 26 -13.87 -3.11 -5.11
C GLN A 26 -13.29 -1.90 -4.34
N PHE A 27 -12.05 -1.99 -3.83
CA PHE A 27 -11.35 -0.85 -3.22
C PHE A 27 -11.07 0.27 -4.23
N GLY A 28 -10.99 -0.05 -5.52
CA GLY A 28 -10.84 0.93 -6.60
C GLY A 28 -9.40 1.36 -6.86
N GLY A 29 -9.22 2.63 -7.25
CA GLY A 29 -8.02 3.12 -7.95
C GLY A 29 -6.68 2.90 -7.24
N ILE A 30 -6.64 2.98 -5.90
CA ILE A 30 -5.41 2.73 -5.12
C ILE A 30 -4.87 1.32 -5.38
N LEU A 31 -5.75 0.33 -5.41
CA LEU A 31 -5.38 -1.07 -5.65
C LEU A 31 -4.86 -1.26 -7.07
N PHE A 32 -5.58 -0.73 -8.07
CA PHE A 32 -5.19 -0.90 -9.47
C PHE A 32 -3.87 -0.20 -9.78
N LEU A 33 -3.64 0.99 -9.22
CA LEU A 33 -2.35 1.68 -9.36
C LEU A 33 -1.20 0.85 -8.77
N ALA A 34 -1.38 0.25 -7.58
CA ALA A 34 -0.36 -0.60 -6.99
C ALA A 34 -0.05 -1.82 -7.86
N LEU A 35 -1.06 -2.47 -8.44
CA LEU A 35 -0.88 -3.61 -9.33
C LEU A 35 -0.21 -3.24 -10.65
N ASP A 36 -0.58 -2.11 -11.24
CA ASP A 36 -0.01 -1.67 -12.52
C ASP A 36 1.45 -1.24 -12.34
N ILE A 37 1.78 -0.49 -11.28
CA ILE A 37 3.17 -0.20 -10.93
C ILE A 37 3.94 -1.51 -10.69
N ALA A 38 3.37 -2.46 -9.94
CA ALA A 38 4.03 -3.73 -9.68
C ALA A 38 4.36 -4.48 -10.97
N ARG A 39 3.38 -4.58 -11.87
CA ARG A 39 3.53 -5.27 -13.15
C ARG A 39 4.55 -4.60 -14.06
N GLU A 40 4.47 -3.28 -14.25
CA GLU A 40 5.40 -2.56 -15.13
C GLU A 40 6.82 -2.54 -14.57
N THR A 41 6.97 -2.47 -13.25
CA THR A 41 8.27 -2.46 -12.60
C THR A 41 8.92 -3.86 -12.61
N ALA A 42 8.13 -4.92 -12.42
CA ALA A 42 8.60 -6.29 -12.51
C ALA A 42 9.04 -6.67 -13.94
N LYS A 43 8.37 -6.15 -14.98
CA LYS A 43 8.82 -6.29 -16.39
C LYS A 43 10.22 -5.71 -16.65
N LEU A 44 10.64 -4.75 -15.83
CA LEU A 44 12.00 -4.19 -15.86
C LEU A 44 13.01 -5.04 -15.05
N SER A 45 12.64 -6.26 -14.67
CA SER A 45 13.46 -7.22 -13.91
C SER A 45 13.81 -6.78 -12.49
N HIS A 46 13.03 -5.86 -11.90
CA HIS A 46 13.15 -5.51 -10.49
C HIS A 46 12.38 -6.51 -9.61
N ASP A 47 12.85 -6.71 -8.37
CA ASP A 47 12.15 -7.52 -7.37
C ASP A 47 11.08 -6.66 -6.69
N VAL A 48 9.81 -6.96 -6.94
CA VAL A 48 8.69 -6.11 -6.50
C VAL A 48 7.80 -6.85 -5.51
N VAL A 49 7.60 -6.23 -4.35
CA VAL A 49 6.71 -6.73 -3.30
C VAL A 49 5.66 -5.69 -2.95
N ILE A 50 4.38 -6.08 -3.02
CA ILE A 50 3.25 -5.30 -2.51
C ILE A 50 2.98 -5.71 -1.06
N TYR A 51 3.15 -4.78 -0.13
CA TYR A 51 2.82 -4.93 1.28
C TYR A 51 1.45 -4.34 1.56
N THR A 52 0.52 -5.17 2.07
CA THR A 52 -0.88 -4.78 2.19
C THR A 52 -1.62 -5.52 3.32
N THR A 53 -2.91 -5.24 3.46
CA THR A 53 -3.81 -5.94 4.39
C THR A 53 -4.35 -7.23 3.76
N ASP A 54 -5.05 -8.05 4.55
CA ASP A 54 -5.85 -9.17 4.06
C ASP A 54 -7.33 -8.77 3.82
N LEU A 55 -7.58 -7.53 3.38
CA LEU A 55 -8.92 -7.08 2.97
C LEU A 55 -9.44 -7.97 1.84
N ASP A 56 -10.69 -8.39 1.96
CA ASP A 56 -11.38 -9.25 1.01
C ASP A 56 -12.86 -8.88 0.99
N PHE A 57 -13.33 -8.35 -0.14
CA PHE A 57 -14.72 -7.96 -0.28
C PHE A 57 -15.68 -9.12 -0.58
N ALA A 58 -15.17 -10.32 -0.87
CA ALA A 58 -15.99 -11.46 -1.30
C ALA A 58 -17.05 -11.89 -0.26
N ASN A 59 -16.81 -11.61 1.03
CA ASN A 59 -17.72 -12.00 2.12
C ASN A 59 -18.58 -10.84 2.66
N ASN A 60 -18.16 -9.59 2.47
CA ASN A 60 -18.92 -8.33 2.66
C ASN A 60 -17.97 -7.14 2.42
N ALA A 61 -18.52 -5.92 2.41
CA ALA A 61 -17.83 -4.65 2.14
C ALA A 61 -16.57 -4.36 3.00
N THR A 62 -16.24 -5.19 4.00
CA THR A 62 -15.23 -4.86 4.99
C THR A 62 -14.54 -6.08 5.64
N THR A 63 -14.57 -7.26 5.03
CA THR A 63 -13.98 -8.47 5.65
C THR A 63 -12.47 -8.49 5.52
N PHE A 64 -11.77 -8.87 6.60
CA PHE A 64 -10.35 -9.20 6.59
C PHE A 64 -10.19 -10.72 6.67
N ASN A 65 -9.77 -11.34 5.58
CA ASN A 65 -9.80 -12.78 5.39
C ASN A 65 -8.46 -13.42 5.77
N LYS A 66 -8.39 -13.98 6.98
CA LYS A 66 -7.21 -14.73 7.48
C LYS A 66 -6.85 -15.96 6.65
N LYS A 67 -7.75 -16.45 5.79
CA LYS A 67 -7.50 -17.59 4.90
C LYS A 67 -6.74 -17.19 3.63
N LEU A 68 -6.62 -15.90 3.34
CA LEU A 68 -5.77 -15.45 2.24
C LEU A 68 -4.30 -15.83 2.52
N PRO A 69 -3.53 -16.24 1.50
CA PRO A 69 -2.11 -16.47 1.64
C PRO A 69 -1.40 -15.22 2.17
N ARG A 70 -0.52 -15.42 3.14
CA ARG A 70 0.33 -14.34 3.69
C ARG A 70 1.34 -13.83 2.66
N GLU A 71 1.75 -14.70 1.75
CA GLU A 71 2.61 -14.41 0.62
C GLU A 71 2.05 -15.12 -0.61
N GLU A 72 1.96 -14.39 -1.72
CA GLU A 72 1.41 -14.89 -2.97
C GLU A 72 2.12 -14.24 -4.14
N SER A 73 2.70 -15.05 -5.02
CA SER A 73 3.31 -14.57 -6.27
C SER A 73 2.24 -14.45 -7.35
N ILE A 74 2.17 -13.28 -8.01
CA ILE A 74 1.25 -12.98 -9.10
C ILE A 74 2.09 -12.54 -10.31
N GLY A 75 2.25 -13.45 -11.28
CA GLY A 75 3.20 -13.23 -12.37
C GLY A 75 4.60 -13.03 -11.81
N ASP A 76 5.19 -11.87 -12.10
CA ASP A 76 6.59 -11.55 -11.75
C ASP A 76 6.73 -10.67 -10.49
N PHE A 77 5.67 -10.49 -9.69
CA PHE A 77 5.72 -9.76 -8.41
C PHE A 77 5.05 -10.54 -7.29
N THR A 78 5.32 -10.14 -6.04
CA THR A 78 4.80 -10.80 -4.84
C THR A 78 3.87 -9.88 -4.06
N ILE A 79 2.82 -10.45 -3.45
CA ILE A 79 1.94 -9.76 -2.50
C ILE A 79 2.18 -10.35 -1.11
N LYS A 80 2.59 -9.52 -0.15
CA LYS A 80 2.70 -9.86 1.27
C LYS A 80 1.57 -9.20 2.06
N ARG A 81 0.75 -10.02 2.72
CA ARG A 81 -0.42 -9.61 3.49
C ARG A 81 -0.17 -9.76 4.98
N SER A 82 -0.56 -8.75 5.75
CA SER A 82 -0.63 -8.84 7.21
C SER A 82 -2.05 -8.58 7.70
N HIS A 83 -2.44 -9.28 8.76
CA HIS A 83 -3.81 -9.20 9.26
C HIS A 83 -4.10 -7.87 9.91
N THR A 84 -5.23 -7.28 9.56
CA THR A 84 -5.74 -6.08 10.23
C THR A 84 -6.34 -6.44 11.58
N TRP A 85 -5.81 -5.87 12.66
CA TRP A 85 -6.30 -6.07 14.04
C TRP A 85 -7.49 -5.19 14.36
N LEU A 86 -7.48 -3.96 13.85
CA LEU A 86 -8.50 -2.96 14.11
C LEU A 86 -8.69 -2.09 12.86
N ARG A 87 -9.92 -1.69 12.57
CA ARG A 87 -10.20 -0.67 11.56
C ARG A 87 -10.95 0.52 12.15
N TYR A 88 -10.66 1.70 11.64
CA TYR A 88 -11.48 2.89 11.82
C TYR A 88 -11.70 3.55 10.45
N SER A 89 -12.91 3.44 9.90
CA SER A 89 -13.17 3.81 8.50
C SER A 89 -12.17 3.08 7.57
N LEU A 90 -11.46 3.80 6.69
CA LEU A 90 -10.41 3.28 5.80
C LEU A 90 -9.01 3.20 6.45
N PHE A 91 -8.90 3.44 7.75
CA PHE A 91 -7.65 3.30 8.50
C PHE A 91 -7.53 1.88 9.06
N PHE A 92 -6.75 1.03 8.37
CA PHE A 92 -6.62 -0.40 8.68
C PHE A 92 -5.32 -0.69 9.45
N ILE A 93 -5.41 -0.99 10.74
CA ILE A 93 -4.23 -1.24 11.59
C ILE A 93 -3.77 -2.69 11.41
N ASN A 94 -2.69 -2.91 10.66
CA ASN A 94 -2.06 -4.20 10.42
C ASN A 94 -0.56 -4.19 10.78
N PRO A 95 -0.19 -4.29 12.07
CA PRO A 95 1.19 -4.10 12.52
C PRO A 95 2.23 -5.02 11.88
N GLY A 96 1.80 -6.17 11.34
CA GLY A 96 2.68 -7.09 10.62
C GLY A 96 3.45 -6.43 9.46
N ILE A 97 2.89 -5.39 8.84
CA ILE A 97 3.55 -4.66 7.75
C ILE A 97 4.86 -4.00 8.16
N TYR A 98 4.97 -3.57 9.43
CA TYR A 98 6.20 -2.99 9.98
C TYR A 98 7.33 -4.03 9.99
N PHE A 99 7.05 -5.23 10.48
CA PHE A 99 8.03 -6.31 10.55
C PHE A 99 8.41 -6.84 9.16
N GLN A 100 7.44 -6.91 8.24
CA GLN A 100 7.68 -7.28 6.85
C GLN A 100 8.66 -6.30 6.18
N LEU A 101 8.37 -4.99 6.22
CA LEU A 101 9.25 -3.97 5.64
C LEU A 101 10.64 -3.94 6.28
N LEU A 102 10.74 -4.13 7.61
CA LEU A 102 12.03 -4.20 8.29
C LEU A 102 12.85 -5.44 7.91
N GLY A 103 12.21 -6.60 7.79
CA GLY A 103 12.86 -7.85 7.45
C GLY A 103 13.32 -7.88 6.00
N ASP A 104 12.43 -7.47 5.10
CA ASP A 104 12.69 -7.50 3.66
C ASP A 104 13.65 -6.38 3.23
N SER A 105 13.67 -5.24 3.95
CA SER A 105 14.57 -4.10 3.73
C SER A 105 14.71 -3.71 2.25
N PRO A 106 13.63 -3.22 1.61
CA PRO A 106 13.68 -2.82 0.21
C PRO A 106 14.64 -1.64 -0.02
N ASP A 107 15.17 -1.53 -1.24
CA ASP A 107 16.04 -0.43 -1.66
C ASP A 107 15.26 0.89 -1.80
N ILE A 108 13.95 0.80 -2.07
CA ILE A 108 13.04 1.94 -2.16
C ILE A 108 11.64 1.52 -1.69
N ILE A 109 10.97 2.41 -0.96
CA ILE A 109 9.56 2.24 -0.57
C ILE A 109 8.72 3.21 -1.37
N HIS A 110 7.68 2.70 -2.03
CA HIS A 110 6.66 3.53 -2.66
C HIS A 110 5.30 3.28 -2.01
N THR A 111 4.80 4.28 -1.28
CA THR A 111 3.50 4.17 -0.61
C THR A 111 2.39 4.86 -1.40
N ILE A 112 1.24 4.18 -1.52
CA ILE A 112 0.09 4.59 -2.33
C ILE A 112 -1.14 4.67 -1.43
N GLY A 113 -1.80 5.83 -1.43
CA GLY A 113 -2.92 6.09 -0.53
C GLY A 113 -2.45 6.69 0.78
N ILE A 114 -2.21 8.01 0.75
CA ILE A 114 -1.85 8.78 1.95
C ILE A 114 -3.01 8.78 2.94
N ARG A 115 -2.71 8.87 4.24
CA ARG A 115 -3.63 8.69 5.39
C ARG A 115 -4.03 7.27 5.74
N SER A 116 -3.38 6.27 5.17
CA SER A 116 -3.51 4.89 5.62
C SER A 116 -2.48 4.58 6.72
N PHE A 117 -2.77 3.59 7.57
CA PHE A 117 -1.79 3.06 8.53
C PHE A 117 -0.54 2.55 7.81
N GLN A 118 -0.73 1.95 6.64
CA GLN A 118 0.30 1.40 5.78
C GLN A 118 1.27 2.51 5.34
N SER A 119 0.75 3.64 4.87
CA SER A 119 1.56 4.82 4.53
C SER A 119 2.31 5.40 5.73
N PHE A 120 1.70 5.41 6.91
CA PHE A 120 2.38 5.83 8.14
C PHE A 120 3.55 4.90 8.49
N ILE A 121 3.35 3.59 8.43
CA ILE A 121 4.41 2.61 8.71
C ILE A 121 5.52 2.66 7.65
N ALA A 122 5.18 2.82 6.37
CA ALA A 122 6.15 3.04 5.31
C ALA A 122 7.07 4.23 5.60
N ALA A 123 6.50 5.37 6.01
CA ALA A 123 7.26 6.55 6.39
C ALA A 123 8.12 6.31 7.64
N LEU A 124 7.60 5.62 8.65
CA LEU A 124 8.34 5.27 9.86
C LEU A 124 9.57 4.40 9.54
N VAL A 125 9.37 3.32 8.77
CA VAL A 125 10.46 2.39 8.39
C VAL A 125 11.47 3.08 7.48
N SER A 126 11.01 3.87 6.50
CA SER A 126 11.88 4.67 5.64
C SER A 126 12.80 5.56 6.48
N LYS A 127 12.25 6.29 7.46
CA LYS A 127 13.03 7.16 8.35
C LYS A 127 14.01 6.36 9.21
N GLN A 128 13.57 5.23 9.78
CA GLN A 128 14.39 4.39 10.64
C GLN A 128 15.57 3.75 9.89
N LYS A 129 15.34 3.31 8.65
CA LYS A 129 16.32 2.57 7.83
C LYS A 129 17.05 3.44 6.80
N LYS A 130 16.68 4.72 6.69
CA LYS A 130 17.15 5.65 5.66
C LYS A 130 16.90 5.14 4.23
N ILE A 131 15.77 4.46 4.03
CA ILE A 131 15.34 3.97 2.71
C ILE A 131 14.61 5.11 1.99
N PRO A 132 14.95 5.43 0.72
CA PRO A 132 14.20 6.38 -0.10
C PRO A 132 12.69 6.08 -0.11
N LEU A 133 11.88 7.13 0.06
CA LEU A 133 10.42 7.04 0.12
C LEU A 133 9.78 7.87 -0.99
N VAL A 134 8.93 7.22 -1.80
CA VAL A 134 8.07 7.87 -2.79
C VAL A 134 6.63 7.79 -2.31
N ILE A 135 5.91 8.91 -2.36
CA ILE A 135 4.53 8.99 -1.87
C ILE A 135 3.60 9.33 -3.04
N ALA A 136 2.58 8.50 -3.28
CA ALA A 136 1.48 8.79 -4.18
C ALA A 136 0.20 9.07 -3.39
N ASP A 137 -0.27 10.33 -3.46
CA ASP A 137 -1.61 10.67 -3.00
C ASP A 137 -2.65 10.14 -3.99
N GLN A 138 -3.37 9.12 -3.56
CA GLN A 138 -4.54 8.57 -4.23
C GLN A 138 -5.58 8.38 -3.13
N GLY A 139 -6.63 9.20 -3.09
CA GLY A 139 -7.60 9.19 -1.99
C GLY A 139 -7.72 10.50 -1.21
N GLY A 140 -7.35 11.62 -1.82
CA GLY A 140 -7.75 12.98 -1.45
C GLY A 140 -9.25 13.15 -1.17
N LEU A 141 -9.73 12.95 0.07
CA LEU A 141 -11.10 13.29 0.52
C LEU A 141 -11.41 14.80 0.50
N THR A 142 -10.56 15.64 -0.10
CA THR A 142 -10.66 17.11 -0.11
C THR A 142 -11.95 17.63 -0.77
N THR A 143 -12.71 16.77 -1.44
CA THR A 143 -13.97 17.07 -2.11
C THR A 143 -15.19 16.39 -1.48
N HIS A 144 -15.05 15.67 -0.36
CA HIS A 144 -16.19 14.93 0.21
C HIS A 144 -17.22 15.89 0.83
N PRO A 145 -18.53 15.83 0.47
CA PRO A 145 -19.56 16.75 0.97
C PRO A 145 -19.64 16.84 2.50
N GLU A 146 -19.32 15.73 3.18
CA GLU A 146 -19.30 15.63 4.64
C GLU A 146 -18.21 16.48 5.31
N LEU A 147 -17.24 17.03 4.55
CA LEU A 147 -16.33 18.06 5.06
C LEU A 147 -17.08 19.29 5.57
N LYS A 148 -18.19 19.63 4.91
CA LYS A 148 -19.04 20.77 5.27
C LYS A 148 -20.17 20.36 6.22
N SER A 149 -20.79 19.21 5.99
CA SER A 149 -22.01 18.75 6.71
C SER A 149 -21.79 17.74 7.85
N GLY A 150 -20.58 17.25 8.08
CA GLY A 150 -20.29 16.25 9.13
C GLY A 150 -20.29 16.79 10.57
N SER A 151 -20.45 15.89 11.54
CA SER A 151 -20.38 16.21 12.98
C SER A 151 -19.01 16.79 13.37
N LEU A 152 -18.96 17.54 14.48
CA LEU A 152 -17.72 18.16 14.98
C LEU A 152 -16.58 17.15 15.18
N LEU A 153 -16.91 15.96 15.68
CA LEU A 153 -15.97 14.86 15.88
C LEU A 153 -15.38 14.37 14.54
N LYS A 154 -16.23 14.22 13.52
CA LYS A 154 -15.82 13.81 12.16
C LYS A 154 -14.92 14.86 11.51
N LYS A 155 -15.23 16.15 11.70
CA LYS A 155 -14.39 17.28 11.25
C LYS A 155 -13.02 17.28 11.93
N PHE A 156 -12.95 16.97 13.23
CA PHE A 156 -11.67 16.83 13.94
C PHE A 156 -10.79 15.71 13.36
N PHE A 157 -11.36 14.51 13.16
CA PHE A 157 -10.63 13.38 12.55
C PHE A 157 -10.17 13.67 11.12
N ILE A 158 -10.96 14.39 10.34
CA ILE A 158 -10.57 14.84 9.01
C ILE A 158 -9.39 15.84 9.09
N LYS A 159 -9.41 16.76 10.05
CA LYS A 159 -8.32 17.74 10.23
C LYS A 159 -7.01 17.07 10.64
N LEU A 160 -7.07 16.02 11.46
CA LEU A 160 -5.91 15.20 11.81
C LEU A 160 -5.29 14.49 10.58
N GLN A 161 -6.12 14.28 9.56
CA GLN A 161 -5.77 13.64 8.30
C GLN A 161 -5.28 14.65 7.23
N SER A 162 -5.33 15.96 7.49
CA SER A 162 -4.76 16.95 6.57
C SER A 162 -3.22 16.88 6.60
N PRO A 163 -2.55 16.91 5.43
CA PRO A 163 -1.09 16.88 5.35
C PRO A 163 -0.43 18.10 5.99
#